data_AF-A0ABD2G9Y0-F1
#
_entry.id   AF-A0ABD2G9Y0-F1
#
_cell.length_a   1.000
_cell.length_b   1.000
_cell.length_c   1.000
_cell.angle_alpha   90.00
_cell.angle_beta   90.00
_cell.angle_gamma   90.00
#
_symmetry.space_group_name_H-M   'P 1'
#
loop_
_entity.id
_entity.type
_entity.pdbx_description
1 polymer ?
#
loop_
_entity_poly.entity_id
_entity_poly.type
_entity_poly.pdbx_seq_one_letter_code
_entity_poly.pdbx_strand_id
1 'polypeptide(L)'
;MASGFVCQSEEGAGSMPGSLTDVIRTDVSLRGVVLAAAGRFNDQSNDAFLFKPSAILRAQRQVVKGLRYVVDLEISRTLCRKRNHNKDLSRCDLQPEGSLKQTFECHTEVWVVPWRNETKTLEMDCQT
;
A
#
# COMPACT_ATOMS: atom_id res chain seq x y z
N MET A 1 12.27 -43.04 13.49
CA MET A 1 12.18 -41.60 13.82
C MET A 1 13.14 -40.88 12.89
N ALA A 2 12.66 -40.33 11.78
CA ALA A 2 13.51 -39.60 10.85
C ALA A 2 13.57 -38.14 11.34
N SER A 3 14.72 -37.75 11.90
CA SER A 3 14.99 -36.36 12.25
C SER A 3 15.04 -35.53 10.96
N GLY A 4 14.03 -34.69 10.75
CA GLY A 4 14.02 -33.70 9.70
C GLY A 4 15.05 -32.60 10.00
N PHE A 5 15.90 -32.29 9.04
CA PHE A 5 16.78 -31.14 9.10
C PHE A 5 15.96 -29.85 8.96
N VAL A 6 16.00 -29.00 9.98
CA VAL A 6 15.55 -27.61 9.90
C VAL A 6 16.70 -26.80 9.32
N CYS A 7 16.53 -26.18 8.16
CA CYS A 7 17.46 -25.16 7.67
C CYS A 7 17.22 -23.88 8.49
N GLN A 8 18.08 -23.62 9.48
CA GLN A 8 18.19 -22.33 10.14
C GLN A 8 19.22 -21.50 9.36
N SER A 9 18.87 -20.26 9.00
CA SER A 9 19.77 -19.34 8.30
C SER A 9 19.87 -18.02 9.07
N GLU A 10 21.01 -17.80 9.71
CA GLU A 10 21.54 -16.52 10.19
C GLU A 10 23.08 -16.63 10.06
N GLU A 11 23.90 -15.70 9.57
CA GLU A 11 23.76 -14.37 8.99
C GLU A 11 24.79 -14.24 7.83
N GLY A 12 24.59 -13.25 6.95
CA GLY A 12 25.58 -12.84 5.94
C GLY A 12 25.24 -13.21 4.49
N ALA A 13 23.98 -13.06 4.08
CA ALA A 13 23.56 -13.35 2.71
C ALA A 13 23.20 -12.06 1.95
N GLY A 14 23.93 -11.75 0.88
CA GLY A 14 23.45 -10.81 -0.12
C GLY A 14 22.04 -11.22 -0.56
N SER A 15 21.08 -10.31 -0.43
CA SER A 15 19.67 -10.59 -0.69
C SER A 15 19.50 -11.16 -2.11
N MET A 16 19.00 -12.38 -2.22
CA MET A 16 18.73 -13.01 -3.52
C MET A 16 17.73 -12.15 -4.29
N PRO A 17 17.99 -11.83 -5.58
CA PRO A 17 17.02 -11.16 -6.42
C PRO A 17 15.72 -11.96 -6.45
N GLY A 18 14.61 -11.34 -6.05
CA GLY A 18 13.30 -11.98 -5.99
C GLY A 18 12.86 -12.46 -4.61
N SER A 19 13.68 -12.32 -3.56
CA SER A 19 13.16 -12.39 -2.18
C SER A 19 12.33 -11.14 -1.85
N LEU A 20 11.39 -11.28 -0.92
CA LEU A 20 10.79 -10.12 -0.27
C LEU A 20 11.84 -9.46 0.64
N THR A 21 11.95 -8.14 0.54
CA THR A 21 12.82 -7.31 1.38
C THR A 21 12.03 -6.15 1.95
N ASP A 22 12.25 -5.84 3.22
CA ASP A 22 11.61 -4.68 3.85
C ASP A 22 12.01 -3.37 3.19
N VAL A 23 11.05 -2.45 3.09
CA VAL A 23 11.24 -1.10 2.58
C VAL A 23 10.98 -0.11 3.70
N ILE A 24 11.86 0.88 3.83
CA ILE A 24 11.70 1.94 4.82
C ILE A 24 10.41 2.71 4.50
N ARG A 25 9.56 2.95 5.51
CA ARG A 25 8.23 3.58 5.33
C ARG A 25 8.28 5.00 4.75
N THR A 26 9.40 5.70 4.91
CA THR A 26 9.65 7.04 4.35
C THR A 26 10.27 7.01 2.96
N ASP A 27 10.47 5.83 2.38
CA ASP A 27 11.04 5.68 1.04
C ASP A 27 10.11 6.31 -0.01
N VAL A 28 10.69 7.16 -0.86
CA VAL A 28 9.95 7.93 -1.87
C VAL A 28 9.24 7.01 -2.87
N SER A 29 9.76 5.79 -3.08
CA SER A 29 9.14 4.80 -3.97
C SER A 29 7.77 4.31 -3.48
N LEU A 30 7.50 4.38 -2.18
CA LEU A 30 6.19 3.99 -1.62
C LEU A 30 5.11 5.03 -1.90
N ARG A 31 5.46 6.29 -2.17
CA ARG A 31 4.47 7.37 -2.38
C ARG A 31 3.50 7.04 -3.51
N GLY A 32 4.02 6.59 -4.65
CA GLY A 32 3.18 6.20 -5.79
C GLY A 32 2.33 4.96 -5.50
N VAL A 33 2.89 4.00 -4.74
CA VAL A 33 2.23 2.75 -4.35
C VAL A 33 1.01 3.02 -3.48
N VAL A 34 1.17 3.78 -2.40
CA VAL A 34 0.07 4.08 -1.48
C VAL A 34 -1.00 4.98 -2.11
N LEU A 35 -0.60 5.89 -3.01
CA LEU A 35 -1.56 6.69 -3.78
C LEU A 35 -2.34 5.85 -4.79
N ALA A 36 -1.71 4.87 -5.44
CA ALA A 36 -2.40 3.92 -6.30
C ALA A 36 -3.40 3.07 -5.52
N ALA A 37 -3.03 2.61 -4.31
CA ALA A 37 -3.93 1.90 -3.41
C ALA A 37 -5.14 2.75 -3.01
N ALA A 38 -4.92 3.99 -2.56
CA ALA A 38 -6.02 4.91 -2.24
C ALA A 38 -6.88 5.24 -3.47
N GLY A 39 -6.29 5.38 -4.65
CA GLY A 39 -7.03 5.53 -5.90
C GLY A 39 -7.95 4.36 -6.17
N ARG A 40 -7.42 3.13 -6.08
CA ARG A 40 -8.19 1.88 -6.24
C ARG A 40 -9.33 1.78 -5.22
N PHE A 41 -9.05 2.06 -3.95
CA PHE A 41 -10.07 2.08 -2.89
C PHE A 41 -11.19 3.07 -3.21
N ASN A 42 -10.82 4.31 -3.56
CA ASN A 42 -11.78 5.35 -3.89
C ASN A 42 -12.63 4.98 -5.10
N ASP A 43 -12.07 4.36 -6.13
CA ASP A 43 -12.82 3.96 -7.31
C ASP A 43 -13.80 2.80 -7.01
N GLN A 44 -13.47 1.91 -6.07
CA GLN A 44 -14.33 0.80 -5.63
C GLN A 44 -15.36 1.20 -4.57
N SER A 45 -15.08 2.22 -3.76
CA SER A 45 -15.95 2.66 -2.68
C SER A 45 -17.11 3.52 -3.17
N ASN A 46 -18.30 3.31 -2.61
CA ASN A 46 -19.49 4.13 -2.85
C ASN A 46 -19.64 5.31 -1.87
N ASP A 47 -18.62 5.58 -1.05
CA ASP A 47 -18.63 6.69 -0.10
C ASP A 47 -18.72 8.06 -0.81
N ALA A 48 -19.35 9.03 -0.14
CA ALA A 48 -19.47 10.40 -0.64
C ALA A 48 -18.14 11.18 -0.57
N PHE A 49 -17.21 10.74 0.28
CA PHE A 49 -15.92 11.35 0.52
C PHE A 49 -14.78 10.53 -0.12
N LEU A 50 -13.69 11.22 -0.42
CA LEU A 50 -12.44 10.56 -0.79
C LEU A 50 -11.73 10.05 0.46
N PHE A 51 -10.96 8.99 0.30
CA PHE A 51 -10.05 8.46 1.29
C PHE A 51 -8.60 8.68 0.85
N LYS A 52 -7.69 8.80 1.81
CA LYS A 52 -6.25 8.92 1.55
C LYS A 52 -5.44 8.02 2.50
N PRO A 53 -4.20 7.64 2.14
CA PRO A 53 -3.32 6.93 3.06
C PRO A 53 -3.04 7.79 4.29
N SER A 54 -3.22 7.23 5.49
CA SER A 54 -2.96 7.89 6.78
C SER A 54 -1.69 7.36 7.45
N ALA A 55 -1.41 6.05 7.32
CA ALA A 55 -0.23 5.41 7.87
C ALA A 55 0.24 4.24 7.00
N ILE A 56 1.54 3.96 7.01
CA ILE A 56 2.12 2.72 6.46
C ILE A 56 2.50 1.83 7.64
N LEU A 57 1.88 0.66 7.74
CA LEU A 57 2.10 -0.29 8.82
C LEU A 57 3.31 -1.18 8.50
N ARG A 58 3.32 -1.76 7.29
CA ARG A 58 4.40 -2.59 6.77
C ARG A 58 4.59 -2.33 5.28
N ALA A 59 5.84 -2.39 4.80
CA ALA A 59 6.13 -2.30 3.38
C ALA A 59 7.28 -3.25 3.02
N GLN A 60 7.04 -4.09 2.01
CA GLN A 60 8.02 -5.01 1.47
C GLN A 60 8.03 -4.91 -0.06
N ARG A 61 9.14 -5.29 -0.67
CA ARG A 61 9.31 -5.28 -2.13
C ARG A 61 9.99 -6.54 -2.62
N GLN A 62 9.60 -6.96 -3.81
CA GLN A 62 10.15 -8.09 -4.53
C GLN A 62 10.46 -7.69 -5.99
N VAL A 63 11.60 -8.16 -6.53
CA VAL A 63 11.95 -7.93 -7.94
C VAL A 63 11.37 -9.06 -8.81
N VAL A 64 10.41 -8.75 -9.68
CA VAL A 64 9.64 -9.72 -10.49
C VAL A 64 9.28 -9.15 -11.86
N LYS A 65 10.26 -9.07 -12.79
CA LYS A 65 10.11 -8.37 -14.10
C LYS A 65 9.51 -6.96 -13.96
N GLY A 66 9.86 -6.32 -12.85
CA GLY A 66 9.20 -5.15 -12.27
C GLY A 66 9.47 -5.16 -10.75
N LEU A 67 8.77 -4.31 -10.02
CA LEU A 67 8.81 -4.24 -8.56
C LEU A 67 7.41 -4.55 -8.03
N ARG A 68 7.25 -5.67 -7.34
CA ARG A 68 6.03 -5.97 -6.59
C ARG A 68 6.20 -5.44 -5.17
N TYR A 69 5.37 -4.49 -4.80
CA TYR A 69 5.25 -3.97 -3.44
C TYR A 69 4.11 -4.69 -2.74
N VAL A 70 4.37 -5.14 -1.52
CA VAL A 70 3.38 -5.70 -0.60
C VAL A 70 3.31 -4.75 0.59
N VAL A 71 2.18 -4.08 0.76
CA VAL A 71 2.04 -2.98 1.70
C VAL A 71 0.80 -3.19 2.56
N ASP A 72 0.98 -3.09 3.87
CA ASP A 72 -0.10 -2.92 4.81
C ASP A 72 -0.17 -1.44 5.19
N LEU A 73 -1.32 -0.82 4.99
CA LEU A 73 -1.51 0.61 5.20
C LEU A 73 -2.87 0.91 5.83
N GLU A 74 -2.95 2.04 6.51
CA GLU A 74 -4.21 2.63 6.88
C GLU A 74 -4.68 3.62 5.80
N ILE A 75 -5.96 3.57 5.50
CA ILE A 75 -6.64 4.48 4.57
C ILE A 75 -7.80 5.16 5.33
N SER A 76 -7.75 6.48 5.47
CA SER A 76 -8.71 7.26 6.26
C SER A 76 -9.54 8.21 5.41
N ARG A 77 -10.80 8.41 5.84
CA ARG A 77 -11.74 9.33 5.19
C ARG A 77 -11.25 10.78 5.28
N THR A 78 -11.44 11.53 4.20
CA THR A 78 -11.08 12.95 4.09
C THR A 78 -12.31 13.86 4.12
N LEU A 79 -12.07 15.17 4.19
CA LEU A 79 -13.10 16.20 4.00
C LEU A 79 -13.50 16.41 2.53
N CYS A 80 -12.71 15.91 1.58
CA CYS A 80 -12.96 16.09 0.15
C CYS A 80 -14.13 15.21 -0.33
N ARG A 81 -15.07 15.80 -1.05
CA ARG A 81 -16.17 15.07 -1.69
C ARG A 81 -15.75 14.47 -3.03
N LYS A 82 -16.11 13.22 -3.27
CA LYS A 82 -15.80 12.48 -4.52
C LYS A 82 -16.39 13.13 -5.78
N ARG A 83 -17.53 13.83 -5.65
CA ARG A 83 -18.23 14.51 -6.77
C ARG A 83 -17.59 15.81 -7.24
N ASN A 84 -16.66 16.40 -6.49
CA ASN A 84 -16.10 17.71 -6.82
C ASN A 84 -15.01 17.67 -7.93
N HIS A 85 -14.86 16.52 -8.60
CA HIS A 85 -13.90 16.22 -9.69
C HIS A 85 -12.40 16.45 -9.38
N ASN A 86 -12.06 17.14 -8.29
CA ASN A 86 -10.70 17.27 -7.79
C ASN A 86 -10.32 16.03 -6.98
N LYS A 87 -9.46 15.18 -7.56
CA LYS A 87 -8.89 13.99 -6.91
C LYS A 87 -7.51 14.24 -6.29
N ASP A 88 -7.07 15.50 -6.17
CA ASP A 88 -5.79 15.82 -5.53
C ASP A 88 -5.84 15.59 -4.02
N LEU A 89 -5.48 14.36 -3.61
CA LEU A 89 -5.46 13.94 -2.21
C LEU A 89 -4.44 14.71 -1.35
N SER A 90 -3.47 15.42 -1.96
CA SER A 90 -2.48 16.19 -1.21
C SER A 90 -3.07 17.41 -0.50
N ARG A 91 -4.21 17.90 -0.99
CA ARG A 91 -4.95 19.05 -0.44
C ARG A 91 -6.19 18.65 0.35
N CYS A 92 -6.38 17.35 0.59
CA CYS A 92 -7.54 16.81 1.28
C CYS A 92 -7.17 16.45 2.72
N ASP A 93 -7.63 17.24 3.69
CA ASP A 93 -7.42 16.93 5.10
C ASP A 93 -8.25 15.72 5.55
N LEU A 94 -7.76 15.03 6.57
CA LEU A 94 -8.49 13.92 7.20
C LEU A 94 -9.73 14.45 7.92
N GLN A 95 -10.77 13.62 8.01
CA GLN A 95 -11.90 13.90 8.88
C GLN A 95 -11.41 14.01 10.34
N PRO A 96 -11.81 15.07 11.08
CA PRO A 96 -11.52 15.16 12.50
C PRO A 96 -12.27 14.08 13.29
N GLU A 97 -11.93 13.93 14.58
CA GLU A 97 -12.66 13.02 15.47
C GLU A 97 -14.18 13.30 15.45
N GLY A 98 -14.96 12.23 15.42
CA GLY A 98 -16.42 12.31 15.37
C GLY A 98 -17.04 11.18 14.54
N SER A 99 -18.34 11.30 14.28
CA SER A 99 -19.13 10.26 13.59
C SER A 99 -18.71 10.00 12.13
N LEU A 100 -18.04 10.98 11.50
CA LEU A 100 -17.56 10.86 10.13
C LEU A 100 -16.11 10.36 10.04
N LYS A 101 -15.40 10.20 11.17
CA LYS A 101 -14.07 9.58 11.14
C LYS A 101 -14.21 8.10 10.79
N GLN A 102 -13.47 7.66 9.78
CA GLN A 102 -13.38 6.26 9.43
C GLN A 102 -11.99 5.96 8.87
N THR A 103 -11.42 4.87 9.32
CA THR A 103 -10.14 4.34 8.87
C THR A 103 -10.35 2.87 8.52
N PHE A 104 -9.66 2.41 7.49
CA PHE A 104 -9.57 1.01 7.12
C PHE A 104 -8.11 0.59 7.19
N GLU A 105 -7.85 -0.59 7.73
CA GLU A 105 -6.57 -1.28 7.55
C GLU A 105 -6.66 -2.10 6.26
N CYS A 106 -5.71 -1.88 5.36
CA CYS A 106 -5.69 -2.47 4.05
C CYS A 106 -4.40 -3.24 3.81
N HIS A 107 -4.55 -4.43 3.22
CA HIS A 107 -3.47 -5.14 2.55
C HIS A 107 -3.53 -4.84 1.05
N THR A 108 -2.41 -4.47 0.44
CA THR A 108 -2.37 -4.24 -1.01
C THR A 108 -1.08 -4.73 -1.64
N GLU A 109 -1.23 -5.22 -2.86
CA GLU A 109 -0.11 -5.56 -3.72
C GLU A 109 -0.11 -4.70 -4.98
N VAL A 110 0.99 -3.99 -5.20
CA VAL A 110 1.15 -3.08 -6.33
C VAL A 110 2.38 -3.48 -7.13
N TRP A 111 2.19 -3.76 -8.41
CA TRP A 111 3.26 -4.03 -9.35
C TRP A 111 3.59 -2.77 -10.14
N VAL A 112 4.85 -2.34 -10.06
CA VAL A 112 5.38 -1.16 -10.72
C VAL A 112 6.47 -1.58 -11.70
N VAL A 113 6.40 -1.09 -12.93
CA VAL A 113 7.43 -1.26 -13.96
C VAL A 113 7.93 0.13 -14.35
N PRO A 114 8.94 0.66 -13.63
CA PRO A 114 9.38 2.04 -13.80
C PRO A 114 9.79 2.36 -15.24
N TRP A 115 10.51 1.45 -15.91
CA TRP A 115 10.98 1.63 -17.29
C TRP A 115 9.86 1.56 -18.35
N ARG A 116 8.62 1.26 -17.96
CA ARG A 116 7.44 1.29 -18.83
C ARG A 116 6.38 2.29 -18.35
N ASN A 117 6.63 3.02 -17.27
CA ASN A 117 5.65 3.89 -16.61
C ASN A 117 4.32 3.15 -16.31
N GLU A 118 4.41 1.88 -15.94
CA GLU A 118 3.24 1.02 -15.69
C GLU A 118 3.10 0.74 -14.20
N THR A 119 1.90 0.95 -13.67
CA THR A 119 1.54 0.63 -12.28
C THR A 119 0.22 -0.11 -12.27
N LYS A 120 0.16 -1.23 -11.56
CA LYS A 120 -1.03 -2.08 -11.44
C LYS A 120 -1.23 -2.50 -10.00
N THR A 121 -2.41 -2.24 -9.46
CA THR A 121 -2.85 -2.86 -8.20
C THR A 121 -3.33 -4.27 -8.49
N LEU A 122 -2.54 -5.26 -8.07
CA LEU A 122 -2.81 -6.68 -8.24
C LEU A 122 -3.90 -7.13 -7.26
N GLU A 123 -3.74 -6.75 -6.00
CA GLU A 123 -4.61 -7.14 -4.91
C GLU A 123 -4.86 -5.96 -3.98
N MET A 124 -6.07 -5.93 -3.42
CA MET A 124 -6.46 -4.98 -2.39
C MET A 124 -7.57 -5.58 -1.55
N ASP A 125 -7.30 -5.75 -0.27
CA ASP A 125 -8.26 -6.17 0.74
C ASP A 125 -8.23 -5.16 1.88
N CYS A 126 -9.39 -4.77 2.40
CA CYS A 126 -9.52 -3.74 3.42
C CYS A 126 -10.59 -4.12 4.43
N GLN A 127 -10.27 -3.94 5.70
CA GLN A 127 -11.15 -4.16 6.84
C GLN A 127 -11.21 -2.90 7.72
N THR A 128 -12.33 -2.72 8.41
CA THR A 128 -12.56 -1.57 9.32
C THR A 128 -12.05 -1.87 10.71
#